data_AF-R6W621-F1
#
_entry.id   AF-R6W621-F1
#
_cell.length_a   1.000
_cell.length_b   1.000
_cell.length_c   1.000
_cell.angle_alpha   90.00
_cell.angle_beta   90.00
_cell.angle_gamma   90.00
#
_symmetry.space_group_name_H-M   'P 1'
#
loop_
_entity.id
_entity.type
_entity.pdbx_description
1 polymer ?
#
loop_
_entity_poly.entity_id
_entity_poly.type
_entity_poly.pdbx_seq_one_letter_code
_entity_poly.pdbx_strand_id
1 'polypeptide(L)'
;MTVISGVFPGRSALPLAPDSVEYLLSERLKNATVLRADKTTKKLMEAKLYYEENINADDPYDIFLGGACTVTVIQNTGKTNGKTLYLFSDSFGRSLAPLLLSDYDKVVFYDIRYIRMSQALEIMPIEPGSDVLMAYNISAIAVSSNLQVD
;
A
#
# COMPACT_ATOMS: atom_id res chain seq x y z
N MET A 1 14.70 -1.23 16.71
CA MET A 1 13.46 -0.48 16.96
C MET A 1 13.76 0.97 16.65
N THR A 2 13.16 1.51 15.59
CA THR A 2 13.43 2.90 15.16
C THR A 2 12.25 3.77 15.54
N VAL A 3 12.57 4.96 16.05
CA VAL A 3 11.63 5.90 16.67
C VAL A 3 11.03 6.82 15.61
N ILE A 4 9.71 7.04 15.64
CA ILE A 4 8.96 7.83 14.65
C ILE A 4 7.97 8.79 15.33
N SER A 5 7.65 9.91 14.68
CA SER A 5 6.52 10.76 15.09
C SER A 5 5.44 10.66 14.02
N GLY A 6 4.27 10.13 14.37
CA GLY A 6 3.13 10.05 13.47
C GLY A 6 2.44 11.40 13.25
N VAL A 7 1.28 11.37 12.58
CA VAL A 7 0.48 12.58 12.26
C VAL A 7 -0.28 13.13 13.49
N PHE A 8 -0.56 12.29 14.50
CA PHE A 8 -1.39 12.67 15.64
C PHE A 8 -0.82 13.80 16.52
N PRO A 9 0.47 13.80 16.92
CA PRO A 9 1.07 14.91 17.66
C PRO A 9 0.86 16.28 16.99
N GLY A 10 1.02 16.35 15.66
CA GLY A 10 0.79 17.57 14.89
C GLY A 10 -0.68 18.02 14.87
N ARG A 11 -1.63 17.08 14.93
CA ARG A 11 -3.08 17.38 15.00
C ARG A 11 -3.55 17.77 16.39
N SER A 12 -2.97 17.16 17.43
CA SER A 12 -3.37 17.40 18.81
C SER A 12 -2.65 18.60 19.45
N ALA A 13 -1.55 19.06 18.85
CA ALA A 13 -0.63 20.06 19.43
C ALA A 13 -0.15 19.69 20.84
N LEU A 14 -0.04 18.38 21.12
CA LEU A 14 0.40 17.86 22.40
C LEU A 14 1.86 17.40 22.30
N PRO A 15 2.68 17.60 23.36
CA PRO A 15 4.05 17.10 23.42
C PRO A 15 4.02 15.60 23.72
N LEU A 16 3.74 14.80 22.69
CA LEU A 16 3.69 13.34 22.80
C LEU A 16 5.09 12.76 22.61
N ALA A 17 5.37 11.70 23.37
CA ALA A 17 6.57 10.90 23.14
C ALA A 17 6.50 10.27 21.74
N PRO A 18 7.63 10.14 21.04
CA PRO A 18 7.69 9.43 19.78
C PRO A 18 7.28 7.95 19.91
N ASP A 19 6.70 7.40 18.84
CA ASP A 19 6.35 5.99 18.70
C ASP A 19 7.52 5.19 18.10
N SER A 20 7.33 3.88 17.92
CA SER A 20 8.25 3.03 17.17
C SER A 20 7.58 2.37 15.97
N VAL A 21 8.35 2.13 14.90
CA VAL A 21 7.90 1.35 13.75
C VAL A 21 8.62 0.01 13.66
N GLU A 22 7.86 -1.03 13.35
CA GLU A 22 8.36 -2.37 13.06
C GLU A 22 7.79 -2.85 11.72
N TYR A 23 8.60 -3.59 10.96
CA TYR A 23 8.21 -4.19 9.69
C TYR A 23 8.82 -5.59 9.59
N LEU A 24 8.13 -6.46 8.87
CA LEU A 24 8.51 -7.87 8.74
C LEU A 24 9.44 -8.08 7.56
N LEU A 25 10.52 -8.82 7.77
CA LEU A 25 11.37 -9.34 6.72
C LEU A 25 11.31 -10.87 6.74
N SER A 26 10.97 -11.46 5.61
CA SER A 26 11.05 -12.91 5.37
C SER A 26 11.72 -13.16 4.03
N GLU A 27 12.27 -14.35 3.80
CA GLU A 27 12.86 -14.70 2.50
C GLU A 27 11.86 -14.53 1.35
N ARG A 28 10.57 -14.74 1.61
CA ARG A 28 9.51 -14.47 0.64
C ARG A 28 9.41 -12.98 0.29
N LEU A 29 9.40 -12.11 1.30
CA LEU A 29 9.32 -10.66 1.11
C LEU A 29 10.59 -10.11 0.45
N LYS A 30 11.77 -10.64 0.81
CA LYS A 30 13.04 -10.24 0.18
C LYS A 30 13.09 -10.55 -1.32
N ASN A 31 12.46 -11.66 -1.74
CA ASN A 31 12.42 -12.09 -3.13
C ASN A 31 11.20 -11.56 -3.89
N ALA A 32 10.34 -10.75 -3.26
CA ALA A 32 9.19 -10.15 -3.93
C ALA A 32 9.62 -9.01 -4.86
N THR A 33 9.00 -8.92 -6.02
CA THR A 33 9.13 -7.76 -6.90
C THR A 33 8.00 -6.77 -6.60
N VAL A 34 8.32 -5.48 -6.66
CA VAL A 34 7.35 -4.41 -6.44
C VAL A 34 7.37 -3.47 -7.64
N LEU A 35 6.19 -3.18 -8.17
CA LEU A 35 5.99 -2.17 -9.19
C LEU A 35 5.00 -1.12 -8.68
N ARG A 36 5.26 0.16 -8.97
CA ARG A 36 4.38 1.28 -8.63
C ARG A 36 4.01 2.05 -9.88
N ALA A 37 2.75 2.46 -9.99
CA ALA A 37 2.32 3.34 -11.06
C ALA A 37 2.95 4.73 -10.90
N ASP A 38 3.62 5.18 -11.95
CA ASP A 38 4.10 6.54 -12.06
C ASP A 38 2.92 7.51 -12.18
N LYS A 39 2.97 8.62 -11.44
CA LYS A 39 1.87 9.57 -11.31
C LYS A 39 1.52 10.26 -12.63
N THR A 40 2.50 10.45 -13.51
CA THR A 40 2.34 11.22 -14.75
C THR A 40 2.11 10.31 -15.96
N THR A 41 2.97 9.30 -16.12
CA THR A 41 2.97 8.41 -17.29
C THR A 41 2.03 7.22 -17.12
N LYS A 42 1.54 6.97 -15.89
CA LYS A 42 0.74 5.80 -15.51
C LYS A 42 1.44 4.45 -15.73
N LYS A 43 2.73 4.43 -16.06
CA LYS A 43 3.50 3.20 -16.26
C LYS A 43 3.91 2.58 -14.93
N LEU A 44 3.97 1.25 -14.87
CA LEU A 44 4.50 0.52 -13.73
C LEU A 44 6.03 0.58 -13.73
N MET A 45 6.61 1.10 -12.65
CA MET A 45 8.04 1.29 -12.43
C MET A 45 8.51 0.46 -11.25
N GLU A 46 9.75 -0.04 -11.29
CA GLU A 46 10.35 -0.78 -10.18
C GLU A 46 10.38 0.04 -8.89
N ALA A 47 10.12 -0.64 -7.78
CA ALA A 47 10.01 -0.06 -6.45
C ALA A 47 10.51 -1.04 -5.38
N LYS A 48 10.50 -0.60 -4.13
CA LYS A 48 10.84 -1.42 -2.96
C LYS A 48 9.61 -1.70 -2.10
N LEU A 49 9.63 -2.78 -1.33
CA LEU A 49 8.66 -3.02 -0.27
C LEU A 49 8.82 -2.02 0.88
N TYR A 50 10.07 -1.82 1.30
CA TYR A 50 10.44 -0.99 2.42
C TYR A 50 11.47 0.07 1.99
N TYR A 51 11.16 1.33 2.25
CA TYR A 51 12.02 2.49 2.02
C TYR A 51 12.55 2.96 3.39
N GLU A 52 13.56 2.27 3.93
CA GLU A 52 14.13 2.57 5.25
C GLU A 52 14.66 4.00 5.36
N GLU A 53 15.05 4.61 4.23
CA GLU A 53 15.40 6.01 4.11
C GLU A 53 14.29 6.97 4.59
N ASN A 54 13.02 6.56 4.55
CA ASN A 54 11.88 7.38 4.95
C ASN A 54 11.61 7.38 6.45
N ILE A 55 12.28 6.54 7.25
CA ILE A 55 12.03 6.45 8.70
C ILE A 55 12.26 7.80 9.41
N ASN A 56 13.23 8.59 8.93
CA ASN A 56 13.54 9.91 9.47
C ASN A 56 13.00 11.06 8.59
N ALA A 57 12.13 10.75 7.62
CA ALA A 57 11.50 11.75 6.76
C ALA A 57 10.24 12.34 7.40
N ASP A 58 9.61 13.28 6.70
CA ASP A 58 8.40 13.99 7.17
C ASP A 58 7.21 13.05 7.43
N ASP A 59 7.08 11.98 6.64
CA ASP A 59 6.12 10.90 6.89
C ASP A 59 6.86 9.57 7.08
N PRO A 60 7.17 9.17 8.33
CA PRO A 60 7.83 7.89 8.61
C PRO A 60 7.04 6.66 8.15
N TYR A 61 5.72 6.80 7.95
CA TYR A 61 4.89 5.71 7.46
C TYR A 61 5.14 5.43 5.97
N ASP A 62 5.81 6.33 5.25
CA ASP A 62 6.27 6.11 3.88
C ASP A 62 7.40 5.08 3.78
N ILE A 63 7.87 4.52 4.90
CA ILE A 63 8.65 3.27 4.89
C ILE A 63 7.90 2.18 4.12
N PHE A 64 6.57 2.09 4.24
CA PHE A 64 5.77 1.09 3.54
C PHE A 64 5.44 1.53 2.12
N LEU A 65 5.93 0.76 1.14
CA LEU A 65 5.68 0.95 -0.30
C LEU A 65 6.06 2.34 -0.83
N GLY A 66 6.83 3.13 -0.09
CA GLY A 66 7.37 4.41 -0.53
C GLY A 66 6.33 5.51 -0.69
N GLY A 67 5.25 5.46 0.10
CA GLY A 67 4.28 6.53 0.15
C GLY A 67 3.06 6.36 -0.74
N ALA A 68 2.38 7.47 -1.02
CA ALA A 68 1.17 7.50 -1.85
C ALA A 68 1.44 6.96 -3.26
N CYS A 69 0.58 6.06 -3.74
CA CYS A 69 0.61 5.53 -5.10
C CYS A 69 -0.77 4.97 -5.45
N THR A 70 -1.24 5.22 -6.67
CA THR A 70 -2.58 4.78 -7.11
C THR A 70 -2.67 3.27 -7.30
N VAL A 71 -1.63 2.67 -7.89
CA VAL A 71 -1.55 1.23 -8.15
C VAL A 71 -0.17 0.73 -7.76
N THR A 72 -0.13 -0.23 -6.84
CA THR A 72 1.09 -0.95 -6.49
C THR A 72 0.88 -2.44 -6.73
N VAL A 73 1.80 -3.07 -7.44
CA VAL A 73 1.80 -4.52 -7.69
C VAL A 73 2.93 -5.12 -6.89
N ILE A 74 2.60 -6.08 -6.03
CA ILE A 74 3.56 -6.83 -5.23
C ILE A 74 3.45 -8.30 -5.65
N GLN A 75 4.54 -8.88 -6.12
CA GLN A 75 4.56 -10.24 -6.65
C GLN A 75 5.61 -11.06 -5.92
N ASN A 76 5.19 -12.17 -5.32
CA ASN A 76 6.11 -13.21 -4.89
C ASN A 76 6.63 -13.96 -6.13
N THR A 77 7.96 -14.06 -6.27
CA THR A 77 8.62 -14.75 -7.39
C THR A 77 8.62 -16.27 -7.24
N GLY A 78 8.53 -16.78 -6.00
CA GLY A 78 8.31 -18.19 -5.73
C GLY A 78 6.82 -18.50 -5.83
N LYS A 79 6.33 -18.83 -7.03
CA LYS A 79 4.92 -19.18 -7.28
C LYS A 79 4.46 -20.28 -6.32
N THR A 80 3.47 -19.99 -5.48
CA THR A 80 2.95 -20.89 -4.45
C THR A 80 1.61 -21.50 -4.82
N ASN A 81 0.67 -20.70 -5.33
CA ASN A 81 -0.72 -21.13 -5.55
C ASN A 81 -1.44 -20.49 -6.74
N GLY A 82 -0.78 -19.55 -7.44
CA GLY A 82 -1.30 -18.82 -8.59
C GLY A 82 -2.37 -17.78 -8.27
N LYS A 83 -2.65 -17.48 -7.00
CA LYS A 83 -3.73 -16.57 -6.61
C LYS A 83 -3.28 -15.11 -6.67
N THR A 84 -4.14 -14.28 -7.25
CA THR A 84 -4.05 -12.82 -7.25
C THR A 84 -5.12 -12.23 -6.34
N LEU A 85 -4.72 -11.34 -5.44
CA LEU A 85 -5.61 -10.50 -4.66
C LEU A 85 -5.61 -9.07 -5.18
N TYR A 86 -6.78 -8.51 -5.42
CA TYR A 86 -6.96 -7.08 -5.67
C TYR A 86 -7.45 -6.40 -4.38
N LEU A 87 -6.55 -5.63 -3.76
CA LEU A 87 -6.79 -4.92 -2.51
C LEU A 87 -7.16 -3.46 -2.80
N PHE A 88 -8.35 -3.06 -2.40
CA PHE A 88 -8.79 -1.66 -2.36
C PHE A 88 -8.68 -1.16 -0.92
N SER A 89 -7.85 -0.16 -0.69
CA SER A 89 -7.61 0.38 0.65
C SER A 89 -7.24 1.86 0.61
N ASP A 90 -7.08 2.46 1.78
CA ASP A 90 -6.50 3.78 1.98
C ASP A 90 -5.01 3.62 2.36
N SER A 91 -4.45 4.59 3.08
CA SER A 91 -3.06 4.53 3.54
C SER A 91 -2.75 3.30 4.40
N PHE A 92 -3.73 2.69 5.07
CA PHE A 92 -3.52 1.49 5.88
C PHE A 92 -3.13 0.27 5.02
N GLY A 93 -3.58 0.22 3.77
CA GLY A 93 -3.22 -0.85 2.83
C GLY A 93 -1.72 -0.98 2.59
N ARG A 94 -0.94 0.10 2.76
CA ARG A 94 0.52 0.09 2.50
C ARG A 94 1.28 -0.89 3.41
N SER A 95 0.92 -0.98 4.69
CA SER A 95 1.57 -1.91 5.62
C SER A 95 0.97 -3.32 5.57
N LEU A 96 -0.30 -3.44 5.18
CA LEU A 96 -1.00 -4.73 5.08
C LEU A 96 -0.63 -5.50 3.80
N ALA A 97 -0.54 -4.84 2.65
CA ALA A 97 -0.36 -5.48 1.34
C ALA A 97 0.86 -6.43 1.27
N PRO A 98 2.05 -6.08 1.81
CA PRO A 98 3.19 -7.00 1.82
C PRO A 98 2.88 -8.31 2.57
N LEU A 99 2.15 -8.23 3.69
CA LEU A 99 1.87 -9.39 4.54
C LEU A 99 0.94 -10.40 3.85
N LEU A 100 0.07 -9.94 2.94
CA LEU A 100 -0.86 -10.78 2.21
C LEU A 100 -0.16 -11.69 1.18
N LEU A 101 1.14 -11.47 0.90
CA LEU A 101 1.97 -12.47 0.22
C LEU A 101 2.17 -13.77 1.04
N SER A 102 1.67 -13.84 2.28
CA SER A 102 1.54 -15.09 3.04
C SER A 102 0.73 -16.15 2.27
N ASP A 103 -0.34 -15.70 1.62
CA ASP A 103 -1.39 -16.55 1.05
C ASP A 103 -1.67 -16.27 -0.44
N TYR A 104 -1.08 -15.21 -1.00
CA TYR A 104 -1.23 -14.81 -2.40
C TYR A 104 0.11 -14.74 -3.11
N ASP A 105 0.13 -15.14 -4.38
CA ASP A 105 1.31 -14.96 -5.23
C ASP A 105 1.44 -13.51 -5.69
N LYS A 106 0.32 -12.81 -5.86
CA LYS A 106 0.25 -11.43 -6.34
C LYS A 106 -0.75 -10.64 -5.52
N VAL A 107 -0.36 -9.46 -5.08
CA VAL A 107 -1.26 -8.46 -4.49
C VAL A 107 -1.20 -7.21 -5.36
N VAL A 108 -2.34 -6.82 -5.91
CA VAL A 108 -2.52 -5.54 -6.60
C VAL A 108 -3.25 -4.61 -5.65
N PHE A 109 -2.54 -3.63 -5.11
CA PHE A 109 -3.06 -2.64 -4.19
C PHE A 109 -3.48 -1.37 -4.95
N TYR A 110 -4.74 -0.99 -4.83
CA TYR A 110 -5.30 0.27 -5.31
C TYR A 110 -5.59 1.24 -4.18
N ASP A 111 -5.08 2.46 -4.33
CA ASP A 111 -5.44 3.62 -3.51
C ASP A 111 -6.14 4.66 -4.39
N ILE A 112 -7.47 4.65 -4.34
CA ILE A 112 -8.34 5.42 -5.24
C ILE A 112 -8.67 6.82 -4.70
N ARG A 113 -7.98 7.25 -3.64
CA ARG A 113 -8.13 8.62 -3.11
C ARG A 113 -7.58 9.66 -4.10
N TYR A 114 -6.68 9.24 -4.99
CA TYR A 114 -5.95 10.13 -5.90
C TYR A 114 -6.43 10.07 -7.35
N ILE A 115 -7.22 9.05 -7.72
CA ILE A 115 -7.65 8.81 -9.09
C ILE A 115 -9.00 8.08 -9.10
N ARG A 116 -9.79 8.28 -10.15
CA ARG A 116 -11.01 7.51 -10.39
C ARG A 116 -10.70 6.03 -10.57
N MET A 117 -11.60 5.19 -10.06
CA MET A 117 -11.57 3.74 -10.23
C MET A 117 -11.35 3.32 -11.68
N SER A 118 -12.16 3.83 -12.61
CA SER A 118 -12.03 3.57 -14.05
C SER A 118 -10.60 3.76 -14.57
N GLN A 119 -9.94 4.86 -14.20
CA GLN A 119 -8.57 5.15 -14.63
C GLN A 119 -7.52 4.27 -13.94
N ALA A 120 -7.73 3.85 -12.70
CA ALA A 120 -6.85 2.89 -12.04
C ALA A 120 -6.92 1.52 -12.74
N LEU A 121 -8.12 1.13 -13.18
CA LEU A 121 -8.34 -0.12 -13.91
C LEU A 121 -7.78 -0.09 -15.34
N GLU A 122 -7.60 1.09 -15.95
CA GLU A 122 -6.83 1.23 -17.20
C GLU A 122 -5.35 0.85 -17.02
N ILE A 123 -4.77 1.16 -15.84
CA ILE A 123 -3.36 0.85 -15.54
C ILE A 123 -3.19 -0.64 -15.28
N MET A 124 -4.10 -1.19 -14.48
CA MET A 124 -4.08 -2.59 -14.07
C MET A 124 -5.52 -3.10 -14.02
N PRO A 125 -5.97 -3.91 -14.99
CA PRO A 125 -7.29 -4.52 -14.95
C PRO A 125 -7.40 -5.61 -13.89
N ILE A 126 -8.62 -5.85 -13.42
CA ILE A 126 -8.94 -6.99 -12.55
C ILE A 126 -9.07 -8.25 -13.42
N GLU A 127 -8.27 -9.27 -13.13
CA GLU A 127 -8.29 -10.56 -13.80
C GLU A 127 -9.51 -11.39 -13.33
N PRO A 128 -10.29 -11.98 -14.25
CA PRO A 128 -11.43 -12.84 -13.89
C PRO A 128 -11.02 -14.01 -12.98
N GLY A 129 -11.85 -14.32 -11.99
CA GLY A 129 -11.60 -15.42 -11.04
C GLY A 129 -10.60 -15.09 -9.93
N SER A 130 -10.23 -13.81 -9.78
CA SER A 130 -9.36 -13.34 -8.69
C SER A 130 -10.13 -12.99 -7.43
N ASP A 131 -9.43 -12.99 -6.29
CA ASP A 131 -9.99 -12.53 -5.03
C ASP A 131 -9.95 -10.99 -4.96
N VAL A 132 -10.96 -10.40 -4.31
CA VAL A 132 -11.05 -8.94 -4.10
C VAL A 132 -11.29 -8.66 -2.63
N LEU A 133 -10.52 -7.73 -2.06
CA LEU A 133 -10.68 -7.26 -0.68
C LEU A 133 -10.80 -5.73 -0.64
N MET A 134 -11.84 -5.24 0.02
CA MET A 134 -11.96 -3.82 0.38
C MET A 134 -11.66 -3.67 1.88
N ALA A 135 -10.59 -2.97 2.22
CA ALA A 135 -10.14 -2.78 3.59
C ALA A 135 -9.86 -1.30 3.84
N TYR A 136 -10.86 -0.57 4.34
CA TYR A 136 -10.74 0.86 4.62
C TYR A 136 -10.93 1.13 6.10
N ASN A 137 -10.31 2.22 6.59
CA ASN A 137 -10.63 2.73 7.90
C ASN A 137 -12.13 3.07 8.00
N ILE A 138 -12.76 2.78 9.13
CA ILE A 138 -14.20 2.99 9.31
C ILE A 138 -14.62 4.45 9.07
N SER A 139 -13.76 5.41 9.43
CA SER A 139 -14.00 6.84 9.20
C SER A 139 -13.91 7.21 7.72
N ALA A 140 -13.12 6.49 6.91
CA ALA A 140 -13.06 6.68 5.47
C ALA A 140 -14.31 6.10 4.78
N ILE A 141 -14.83 4.97 5.26
CA ILE A 141 -16.06 4.34 4.74
C ILE A 141 -17.30 5.17 5.09
N ALA A 142 -17.38 5.68 6.33
CA ALA A 142 -18.55 6.43 6.81
C ALA A 142 -18.78 7.74 6.05
N VAL A 143 -17.73 8.30 5.43
CA VAL A 143 -17.79 9.48 4.56
C VAL A 143 -17.58 9.01 3.12
N SER A 144 -18.57 8.29 2.58
CA SER A 144 -18.53 7.68 1.25
C SER A 144 -18.20 8.65 0.11
N SER A 145 -18.33 9.96 0.32
CA SER A 145 -18.00 11.02 -0.64
C SER A 145 -16.51 11.16 -0.98
N ASN A 146 -15.61 10.51 -0.23
CA ASN A 146 -14.16 10.60 -0.45
C ASN A 146 -13.59 9.51 -1.37
N LEU A 147 -14.38 8.48 -1.70
CA LEU A 147 -13.96 7.43 -2.63
C LEU A 147 -14.37 7.85 -4.05
N GLN A 148 -13.38 7.95 -4.95
CA GLN A 148 -13.62 8.30 -6.35
C GLN A 148 -14.12 7.09 -7.14
N VAL A 149 -15.30 6.61 -6.77
CA VAL A 149 -16.09 5.64 -7.54
C VAL A 149 -16.86 6.40 -8.63
N ASP A 150 -17.03 5.78 -9.79
CA ASP A 150 -17.68 6.42 -10.94
C ASP A 150 -19.16 6.77 -10.67
#